data_AF-A0A183G7K8-F1
#
_entry.id   AF-A0A183G7K8-F1
#
_cell.length_a   1.000
_cell.length_b   1.000
_cell.length_c   1.000
_cell.angle_alpha   90.00
_cell.angle_beta   90.00
_cell.angle_gamma   90.00
#
_symmetry.space_group_name_H-M   'P 1'
#
loop_
_entity.id
_entity.type
_entity.pdbx_description
1 polymer ?
#
loop_
_entity_poly.entity_id
_entity_poly.type
_entity_poly.pdbx_seq_one_letter_code
_entity_poly.pdbx_strand_id
1 'polypeptide(L)'
;MPPAPVSAQAAYEECAMEPGDVVGPMPVPGGVSDWAAEEYAHLRMQLEKKEEREDWMLKVPKKAANYGLGPRTFKRGSSATAEFDASWEDCPQAKRSCTEEREKANLADVIRDEEQRKLAEALSKDRGVSFVETHMKKGKDSKPQDATGERVAFDRDRDIGTGDNKKVSLDEVKERMGNLGSRFSSGGSGKKFL
;
A
#
# COMPACT_ATOMS: atom_id res chain seq x y z
N MET A 1 -57.20 -79.05 38.65
CA MET A 1 -56.30 -78.47 39.66
C MET A 1 -55.24 -77.62 38.95
N PRO A 2 -54.77 -76.52 39.60
CA PRO A 2 -54.17 -75.28 39.03
C PRO A 2 -52.63 -75.41 38.82
N PRO A 3 -51.75 -74.40 38.51
CA PRO A 3 -51.87 -72.92 38.68
C PRO A 3 -51.26 -72.01 37.57
N ALA A 4 -51.21 -70.70 37.88
CA ALA A 4 -51.03 -69.51 37.03
C ALA A 4 -49.54 -69.02 36.84
N PRO A 5 -49.26 -67.70 36.62
CA PRO A 5 -48.60 -67.12 35.45
C PRO A 5 -47.11 -66.73 35.66
N VAL A 6 -46.37 -66.40 34.58
CA VAL A 6 -45.07 -65.68 34.69
C VAL A 6 -44.98 -64.58 33.64
N SER A 7 -44.75 -63.36 34.13
CA SER A 7 -44.38 -62.17 33.38
C SER A 7 -42.98 -62.31 32.76
N ALA A 8 -42.79 -61.82 31.54
CA ALA A 8 -41.50 -61.28 31.12
C ALA A 8 -41.76 -60.21 30.06
N GLN A 9 -41.80 -58.96 30.51
CA GLN A 9 -41.53 -57.81 29.66
C GLN A 9 -40.08 -57.95 29.18
N ALA A 10 -39.89 -58.25 27.90
CA ALA A 10 -38.64 -57.98 27.22
C ALA A 10 -38.88 -56.74 26.36
N ALA A 11 -38.30 -55.62 26.78
CA ALA A 11 -38.22 -54.40 26.00
C ALA A 11 -37.56 -54.74 24.65
N TYR A 12 -38.32 -54.63 23.57
CA TYR A 12 -37.76 -54.54 22.23
C TYR A 12 -37.42 -53.06 22.02
N GLU A 13 -36.17 -52.72 22.30
CA GLU A 13 -35.58 -51.48 21.82
C GLU A 13 -35.21 -51.74 20.35
N GLU A 14 -36.14 -51.46 19.45
CA GLU A 14 -35.88 -51.49 18.01
C GLU A 14 -35.89 -50.05 17.49
N CYS A 15 -34.70 -49.58 17.14
CA CYS A 15 -34.37 -48.21 16.77
C CYS A 15 -35.21 -47.72 15.58
N ALA A 16 -36.22 -46.90 15.87
CA ALA A 16 -36.80 -46.01 14.87
C ALA A 16 -35.72 -45.01 14.44
N MET A 17 -35.02 -45.29 13.34
CA MET A 17 -34.16 -44.34 12.66
C MET A 17 -35.04 -43.16 12.20
N GLU A 18 -34.81 -41.99 12.77
CA GLU A 18 -35.42 -40.75 12.28
C GLU A 18 -34.99 -40.49 10.82
N PRO A 19 -35.84 -39.89 9.97
CA PRO A 19 -35.52 -39.54 8.59
C PRO A 19 -34.54 -38.34 8.53
N GLY A 20 -33.36 -38.48 9.14
CA GLY A 20 -32.35 -37.44 9.28
C GLY A 20 -30.89 -37.90 9.18
N ASP A 21 -30.60 -39.21 9.25
CA ASP A 21 -29.22 -39.72 9.36
C ASP A 21 -28.62 -40.34 8.08
N VAL A 22 -29.14 -40.00 6.89
CA VAL A 22 -28.46 -40.32 5.62
C VAL A 22 -27.46 -39.21 5.28
N VAL A 23 -26.30 -39.23 5.94
CA VAL A 23 -25.17 -38.35 5.58
C VAL A 23 -24.28 -39.06 4.56
N GLY A 24 -24.63 -38.92 3.29
CA GLY A 24 -23.88 -39.45 2.15
C GLY A 24 -24.75 -39.60 0.91
N PRO A 25 -24.16 -39.67 -0.30
CA PRO A 25 -24.96 -39.86 -1.51
C PRO A 25 -25.75 -41.17 -1.44
N MET A 26 -27.05 -41.10 -1.71
CA MET A 26 -27.95 -42.25 -1.69
C MET A 26 -27.47 -43.30 -2.71
N PRO A 27 -27.34 -44.60 -2.33
CA PRO A 27 -26.93 -45.63 -3.26
C PRO A 27 -27.97 -45.78 -4.38
N VAL A 28 -27.49 -45.90 -5.62
CA VAL A 28 -28.37 -46.08 -6.79
C VAL A 28 -29.04 -47.46 -6.68
N PRO A 29 -30.38 -47.55 -6.78
CA PRO A 29 -31.08 -48.83 -6.73
C PRO A 29 -30.57 -49.76 -7.84
N GLY A 30 -30.31 -51.02 -7.50
CA GLY A 30 -29.69 -52.00 -8.39
C GLY A 30 -30.50 -52.19 -9.69
N GLY A 31 -29.90 -51.84 -10.82
CA GLY A 31 -30.52 -51.93 -12.15
C GLY A 31 -30.31 -50.69 -13.03
N VAL A 32 -29.90 -49.57 -12.45
CA VAL A 32 -29.59 -48.32 -13.17
C VAL A 32 -28.08 -48.01 -13.18
N SER A 33 -27.25 -48.94 -12.68
CA SER A 33 -25.81 -48.73 -12.43
C SER A 33 -25.02 -48.40 -13.68
N ASP A 34 -25.30 -49.12 -14.77
CA ASP A 34 -24.46 -49.08 -15.96
C ASP A 34 -24.80 -47.83 -16.80
N TRP A 35 -26.09 -47.54 -16.95
CA TRP A 35 -26.57 -46.28 -17.53
C TRP A 35 -26.07 -45.06 -16.75
N ALA A 36 -26.17 -45.08 -15.42
CA ALA A 36 -25.72 -43.97 -14.58
C ALA A 36 -24.20 -43.79 -14.63
N ALA A 37 -23.43 -44.88 -14.77
CA ALA A 37 -21.98 -44.83 -14.94
C ALA A 37 -21.59 -44.24 -16.31
N GLU A 38 -22.29 -44.61 -17.38
CA GLU A 38 -22.10 -44.05 -18.72
C GLU A 38 -22.47 -42.56 -18.78
N GLU A 39 -23.59 -42.17 -18.18
CA GLU A 39 -24.04 -40.79 -18.08
C GLU A 39 -23.03 -39.94 -17.28
N TYR A 40 -22.53 -40.46 -16.16
CA TYR A 40 -21.49 -39.82 -15.36
C TYR A 40 -20.17 -39.67 -16.13
N ALA A 41 -19.76 -40.69 -16.89
CA ALA A 41 -18.57 -40.62 -17.74
C ALA A 41 -18.73 -39.57 -18.84
N HIS A 42 -19.91 -39.46 -19.45
CA HIS A 42 -20.19 -38.47 -20.49
C HIS A 42 -20.19 -37.04 -19.94
N LEU A 43 -20.80 -36.79 -18.78
CA LEU A 43 -20.72 -35.50 -18.08
C LEU A 43 -19.28 -35.14 -17.71
N ARG A 44 -18.49 -36.11 -17.24
CA ARG A 44 -17.07 -35.90 -16.92
C ARG A 44 -16.27 -35.53 -18.16
N MET A 45 -16.50 -36.20 -19.30
CA MET A 45 -15.87 -35.86 -20.58
C MET A 45 -16.28 -34.48 -21.09
N GLN A 46 -17.52 -34.03 -20.83
CA GLN A 46 -17.97 -32.68 -21.14
C GLN A 46 -17.34 -31.61 -20.24
N LEU A 47 -17.11 -31.91 -18.96
CA LEU A 47 -16.39 -31.02 -18.04
C LEU A 47 -14.87 -31.02 -18.29
N GLU A 48 -14.32 -32.13 -18.77
CA GLU A 48 -12.91 -32.28 -19.16
C GLU A 48 -12.61 -31.72 -20.56
N LYS A 49 -13.63 -31.39 -21.36
CA LYS A 49 -13.52 -30.41 -22.45
C LYS A 49 -13.27 -29.04 -21.83
N LYS A 50 -12.04 -28.87 -21.36
CA LYS A 50 -11.50 -27.60 -20.90
C LYS A 50 -11.67 -26.62 -22.04
N GLU A 51 -12.47 -25.59 -21.82
CA GLU A 51 -12.40 -24.38 -22.61
C GLU A 51 -10.93 -23.95 -22.59
N GLU A 52 -10.28 -24.03 -23.75
CA GLU A 52 -8.89 -23.62 -23.90
C GLU A 52 -8.86 -22.14 -23.54
N ARG A 53 -8.33 -21.84 -22.35
CA ARG A 53 -8.19 -20.48 -21.87
C ARG A 53 -7.39 -19.72 -22.92
N GLU A 54 -7.95 -18.60 -23.36
CA GLU A 54 -7.35 -17.75 -24.36
C GLU A 54 -5.87 -17.52 -24.04
N ASP A 55 -5.03 -17.59 -25.07
CA ASP A 55 -3.57 -17.55 -24.99
C ASP A 55 -3.00 -16.42 -24.11
N TRP A 56 -3.70 -15.29 -23.99
CA TRP A 56 -3.29 -14.17 -23.15
C TRP A 56 -3.44 -14.44 -21.64
N MET A 57 -4.31 -15.37 -21.24
CA MET A 57 -4.46 -15.80 -19.84
C MET A 57 -3.37 -16.77 -19.39
N LEU A 58 -2.76 -17.51 -20.31
CA LEU A 58 -1.70 -18.48 -20.01
C LEU A 58 -0.30 -17.87 -20.18
N LYS A 59 -0.16 -16.84 -21.01
CA LYS A 59 1.11 -16.14 -21.24
C LYS A 59 1.39 -15.16 -20.09
N VAL A 60 2.19 -15.59 -19.12
CA VAL A 60 2.79 -14.66 -18.14
C VAL A 60 3.63 -13.63 -18.90
N PRO A 61 3.49 -12.32 -18.59
CA PRO A 61 4.33 -11.30 -19.21
C PRO A 61 5.82 -11.62 -19.05
N LYS A 62 6.58 -11.62 -20.15
CA LYS A 62 8.03 -11.95 -20.17
C LYS A 62 8.87 -11.07 -19.23
N LYS A 63 8.35 -9.90 -18.85
CA LYS A 63 8.97 -8.94 -17.91
C LYS A 63 8.35 -9.01 -16.51
N ALA A 64 7.85 -10.18 -16.07
CA ALA A 64 7.41 -10.41 -14.70
C ALA A 64 8.58 -10.51 -13.70
N ALA A 65 9.63 -9.71 -13.88
CA ALA A 65 10.65 -9.53 -12.88
C ALA A 65 10.01 -8.81 -11.67
N ASN A 66 9.64 -9.59 -10.66
CA ASN A 66 9.23 -9.14 -9.33
C ASN A 66 7.83 -8.50 -9.24
N TYR A 67 6.82 -9.06 -9.91
CA TYR A 67 5.42 -8.75 -9.59
C TYR A 67 5.05 -9.30 -8.21
N GLY A 68 5.52 -8.65 -7.14
CA GLY A 68 5.04 -8.87 -5.77
C GLY A 68 5.32 -10.22 -5.11
N LEU A 69 5.88 -11.22 -5.81
CA LEU A 69 6.24 -12.53 -5.25
C LEU A 69 7.56 -12.53 -4.43
N GLY A 70 8.15 -11.36 -4.21
CA GLY A 70 9.34 -11.19 -3.38
C GLY A 70 9.33 -9.81 -2.70
N PRO A 71 10.19 -9.60 -1.69
CA PRO A 71 10.31 -8.31 -1.02
C PRO A 71 10.58 -7.23 -2.06
N ARG A 72 9.79 -6.15 -2.02
CA ARG A 72 9.82 -5.05 -2.98
C ARG A 72 11.23 -4.46 -3.05
N THR A 73 11.91 -4.66 -4.18
CA THR A 73 13.23 -4.07 -4.45
C THR A 73 13.06 -2.73 -5.17
N PHE A 74 13.65 -1.66 -4.65
CA PHE A 74 13.74 -0.38 -5.36
C PHE A 74 14.88 -0.44 -6.38
N LYS A 75 14.63 0.02 -7.62
CA LYS A 75 15.70 0.20 -8.63
C LYS A 75 16.69 1.25 -8.09
N ARG A 76 17.97 0.88 -7.97
CA ARG A 76 19.05 1.76 -7.51
C ARG A 76 19.99 2.03 -8.70
N GLY A 77 20.11 3.30 -9.11
CA GLY A 77 21.01 3.74 -10.18
C GLY A 77 20.32 4.15 -11.50
N SER A 78 21.09 4.79 -12.38
CA SER A 78 20.72 5.55 -13.60
C SER A 78 19.80 4.87 -14.62
N SER A 79 19.43 3.60 -14.44
CA SER A 79 18.35 2.95 -15.21
C SER A 79 16.95 3.34 -14.71
N ALA A 80 16.86 4.28 -13.77
CA ALA A 80 15.62 4.91 -13.32
C ALA A 80 15.13 6.02 -14.27
N THR A 81 15.75 6.18 -15.44
CA THR A 81 15.06 6.77 -16.58
C THR A 81 14.03 5.75 -17.05
N ALA A 82 12.88 5.70 -16.37
CA ALA A 82 11.68 5.14 -16.96
C ALA A 82 11.57 5.80 -18.34
N GLU A 83 11.62 4.98 -19.40
CA GLU A 83 11.32 5.45 -20.74
C GLU A 83 10.00 6.23 -20.65
N PHE A 84 10.04 7.49 -21.06
CA PHE A 84 8.90 8.39 -20.97
C PHE A 84 7.74 7.79 -21.78
N ASP A 85 6.76 7.22 -21.08
CA ASP A 85 5.62 6.57 -21.71
C ASP A 85 4.60 7.63 -22.15
N ALA A 86 4.87 8.19 -23.34
CA ALA A 86 4.02 9.18 -23.99
C ALA A 86 2.72 8.58 -24.58
N SER A 87 2.46 7.28 -24.38
CA SER A 87 1.28 6.62 -24.97
C SER A 87 -0.04 7.22 -24.48
N TRP A 88 -0.05 7.84 -23.29
CA TRP A 88 -1.23 8.53 -22.75
C TRP A 88 -1.45 9.93 -23.35
N GLU A 89 -0.47 10.50 -24.04
CA GLU A 89 -0.56 11.85 -24.63
C GLU A 89 -1.13 11.85 -26.07
N ASP A 90 -1.49 10.67 -26.63
CA ASP A 90 -2.11 10.58 -27.96
C ASP A 90 -3.61 10.95 -27.91
N CYS A 91 -3.89 12.25 -27.80
CA CYS A 91 -5.22 12.80 -28.03
C CYS A 91 -5.51 12.87 -29.55
N PRO A 92 -6.59 12.26 -30.06
CA PRO A 92 -6.88 12.20 -31.50
C PRO A 92 -7.09 13.56 -32.19
N GLN A 93 -7.27 14.64 -31.42
CA GLN A 93 -7.35 16.02 -31.92
C GLN A 93 -5.98 16.65 -32.24
N ALA A 94 -4.87 16.12 -31.71
CA ALA A 94 -3.54 16.70 -31.88
C ALA A 94 -2.88 16.42 -33.25
N LYS A 95 -3.48 15.54 -34.08
CA LYS A 95 -2.88 15.11 -35.35
C LYS A 95 -3.13 16.04 -36.55
N ARG A 96 -3.91 17.13 -36.40
CA ARG A 96 -4.35 17.95 -37.55
C ARG A 96 -3.76 19.37 -37.67
N SER A 97 -2.96 19.87 -36.72
CA SER A 97 -2.35 21.22 -36.82
C SER A 97 -0.90 21.36 -36.32
N CYS A 98 -0.21 20.24 -36.02
CA CYS A 98 0.89 20.24 -35.05
C CYS A 98 2.32 20.50 -35.56
N THR A 99 2.53 21.14 -36.70
CA THR A 99 3.90 21.48 -37.14
C THR A 99 4.22 22.97 -37.05
N GLU A 100 3.33 23.87 -37.48
CA GLU A 100 3.63 25.32 -37.47
C GLU A 100 3.09 26.07 -36.24
N GLU A 101 2.01 25.58 -35.63
CA GLU A 101 1.44 26.18 -34.42
C GLU A 101 2.23 25.79 -33.16
N ARG A 102 2.90 24.63 -33.18
CA ARG A 102 3.70 24.12 -32.05
C ARG A 102 4.94 24.97 -31.80
N GLU A 103 5.63 25.43 -32.84
CA GLU A 103 6.83 26.28 -32.69
C GLU A 103 6.48 27.69 -32.15
N LYS A 104 5.35 28.26 -32.56
CA LYS A 104 4.88 29.56 -32.07
C LYS A 104 4.29 29.48 -30.65
N ALA A 105 3.59 28.39 -30.33
CA ALA A 105 3.12 28.10 -28.97
C ALA A 105 4.31 27.96 -28.01
N ASN A 106 5.36 27.22 -28.42
CA ASN A 106 6.59 27.08 -27.64
C ASN A 106 7.30 28.42 -27.38
N LEU A 107 7.38 29.32 -28.37
CA LEU A 107 7.99 30.64 -28.19
C LEU A 107 7.16 31.55 -27.27
N ALA A 108 5.83 31.54 -27.42
CA ALA A 108 4.94 32.33 -26.56
C ALA A 108 5.00 31.85 -25.11
N ASP A 109 5.06 30.54 -24.87
CA ASP A 109 5.21 29.95 -23.54
C ASP A 109 6.57 30.31 -22.92
N VAL A 110 7.66 30.26 -23.69
CA VAL A 110 9.00 30.67 -23.22
C VAL A 110 9.03 32.15 -22.81
N ILE A 111 8.45 33.03 -23.63
CA ILE A 111 8.37 34.47 -23.31
C ILE A 111 7.56 34.68 -22.02
N ARG A 112 6.40 34.04 -21.90
CA ARG A 112 5.56 34.11 -20.69
C ARG A 112 6.32 33.63 -19.46
N ASP A 113 7.01 32.50 -19.56
CA ASP A 113 7.73 31.91 -18.43
C ASP A 113 8.92 32.77 -18.01
N GLU A 114 9.61 33.42 -18.95
CA GLU A 114 10.66 34.41 -18.65
C GLU A 114 10.11 35.65 -17.93
N GLU A 115 8.96 36.17 -18.36
CA GLU A 115 8.28 37.28 -17.69
C GLU A 115 7.87 36.92 -16.26
N GLN A 116 7.27 35.74 -16.07
CA GLN A 116 6.89 35.23 -14.75
C GLN A 116 8.12 35.04 -13.85
N ARG A 117 9.24 34.55 -14.41
CA ARG A 117 10.49 34.41 -13.66
C ARG A 117 11.03 35.75 -13.18
N LYS A 118 11.02 36.78 -14.04
CA LYS A 118 11.46 38.15 -13.67
C LYS A 118 10.57 38.75 -12.58
N LEU A 119 9.26 38.55 -12.66
CA LEU A 119 8.32 38.97 -11.62
C LEU A 119 8.59 38.24 -10.29
N ALA A 120 8.73 36.92 -10.33
CA ALA A 120 9.02 36.12 -9.15
C ALA A 120 10.35 36.53 -8.49
N GLU A 121 11.39 36.82 -9.28
CA GLU A 121 12.66 37.31 -8.78
C GLU A 121 12.53 38.70 -8.15
N ALA A 122 11.82 39.63 -8.80
CA ALA A 122 11.57 40.97 -8.25
C ALA A 122 10.84 40.91 -6.90
N LEU A 123 9.82 40.05 -6.78
CA LEU A 123 9.09 39.79 -5.53
C LEU A 123 9.92 39.08 -4.47
N SER A 124 10.94 38.31 -4.88
CA SER A 124 11.78 37.54 -3.96
C SER A 124 12.97 38.32 -3.39
N LYS A 125 13.31 39.51 -3.93
CA LYS A 125 14.46 40.31 -3.49
C LYS A 125 14.37 40.75 -2.03
N ASP A 126 13.18 41.15 -1.58
CA ASP A 126 12.95 41.60 -0.20
C ASP A 126 12.48 40.46 0.71
N ARG A 127 12.41 39.23 0.19
CA ARG A 127 11.99 38.06 0.96
C ARG A 127 13.15 37.59 1.83
N GLY A 128 12.91 37.45 3.14
CA GLY A 128 13.85 36.80 4.04
C GLY A 128 14.16 35.35 3.62
N VAL A 129 15.29 34.83 4.09
CA VAL A 129 15.70 33.43 3.86
C VAL A 129 14.60 32.47 4.28
N SER A 130 14.19 31.61 3.35
CA SER A 130 13.16 30.62 3.64
C SER A 130 13.70 29.53 4.55
N PHE A 131 12.82 28.87 5.31
CA PHE A 131 13.20 27.72 6.15
C PHE A 131 13.87 26.59 5.32
N VAL A 132 13.39 26.37 4.09
CA VAL A 132 14.01 25.39 3.19
C VAL A 132 15.45 25.81 2.86
N GLU A 133 15.66 27.09 2.57
CA GLU A 133 16.97 27.64 2.23
C GLU A 133 17.94 27.63 3.42
N THR A 134 17.47 27.89 4.64
CA THR A 134 18.30 27.76 5.85
C THR A 134 18.74 26.31 6.08
N HIS A 135 17.86 25.34 5.86
CA HIS A 135 18.18 23.93 5.97
C HIS A 135 19.11 23.43 4.85
N MET A 136 18.88 23.85 3.60
CA MET A 136 19.75 23.51 2.47
C MET A 136 21.15 24.11 2.62
N LYS A 137 21.23 25.36 3.08
CA LYS A 137 22.51 26.03 3.36
C LYS A 137 23.24 25.36 4.52
N LYS A 138 22.54 25.07 5.62
CA LYS A 138 23.13 24.38 6.77
C LYS A 138 23.67 22.99 6.41
N GLY A 139 22.96 22.23 5.56
CA GLY A 139 23.45 20.95 5.05
C GLY A 139 24.68 21.04 4.15
N LYS A 140 24.86 22.15 3.42
CA LYS A 140 26.07 22.42 2.62
C LYS A 140 27.26 22.87 3.48
N ASP A 141 27.00 23.70 4.50
CA ASP A 141 28.03 24.25 5.38
C ASP A 141 28.44 23.25 6.49
N SER A 142 27.55 22.34 6.87
CA SER A 142 27.89 21.19 7.70
C SER A 142 28.64 20.16 6.85
N LYS A 143 29.97 20.29 6.79
CA LYS A 143 30.80 19.13 6.45
C LYS A 143 30.38 17.98 7.38
N PRO A 144 30.18 16.75 6.87
CA PRO A 144 29.97 15.62 7.75
C PRO A 144 31.23 15.51 8.63
N GLN A 145 31.09 15.80 9.92
CA GLN A 145 32.08 15.33 10.89
C GLN A 145 32.00 13.81 10.83
N ASP A 146 33.09 13.18 10.39
CA ASP A 146 33.30 11.74 10.36
C ASP A 146 32.26 10.93 9.57
N ALA A 147 32.02 11.29 8.30
CA ALA A 147 31.42 10.34 7.35
C ALA A 147 32.51 9.49 6.67
N THR A 148 33.27 8.72 7.45
CA THR A 148 33.63 7.37 6.98
C THR A 148 32.28 6.66 6.84
N GLY A 149 31.97 6.04 5.70
CA GLY A 149 30.66 5.40 5.45
C GLY A 149 30.33 4.21 6.37
N GLU A 150 31.02 4.10 7.49
CA GLU A 150 30.90 3.09 8.53
C GLU A 150 29.86 3.53 9.55
N ARG A 151 29.08 2.57 10.04
CA ARG A 151 28.04 2.83 11.03
C ARG A 151 28.69 3.15 12.37
N VAL A 152 28.52 4.38 12.85
CA VAL A 152 28.90 4.80 14.20
C VAL A 152 27.82 4.31 15.19
N ALA A 153 28.24 3.80 16.34
CA ALA A 153 27.32 3.42 17.42
C ALA A 153 26.58 4.67 17.93
N PHE A 154 25.32 4.50 18.33
CA PHE A 154 24.52 5.59 18.88
C PHE A 154 25.12 6.07 20.21
N ASP A 155 25.56 7.32 20.24
CA ASP A 155 25.98 8.00 21.45
C ASP A 155 24.82 8.88 21.92
N ARG A 156 24.24 8.55 23.08
CA ARG A 156 23.13 9.32 23.63
C ARG A 156 23.48 10.79 23.76
N ASP A 157 24.65 11.15 24.28
CA ASP A 157 24.96 12.53 24.58
C ASP A 157 25.22 13.36 23.32
N ARG A 158 25.78 12.74 22.28
CA ARG A 158 26.01 13.35 20.97
C ARG A 158 24.77 13.36 20.08
N ASP A 159 24.05 12.25 20.02
CA ASP A 159 23.03 11.98 19.00
C ASP A 159 21.60 12.29 19.47
N ILE A 160 21.31 12.22 20.78
CA ILE A 160 19.99 12.61 21.31
C ILE A 160 19.86 14.14 21.43
N GLY A 161 20.96 14.87 21.22
CA GLY A 161 21.02 16.31 21.38
C GLY A 161 20.48 16.73 22.73
N THR A 162 20.92 16.09 23.83
CA THR A 162 20.65 16.59 25.18
C THR A 162 21.23 17.99 25.20
N GLY A 163 20.35 18.99 25.09
CA GLY A 163 20.63 20.24 24.41
C GLY A 163 22.00 20.79 24.76
N ASP A 164 22.77 21.15 23.72
CA ASP A 164 24.11 21.70 23.80
C ASP A 164 24.40 22.15 25.23
N ASN A 165 25.37 21.52 25.91
CA ASN A 165 25.87 21.92 27.22
C ASN A 165 26.48 23.34 27.19
N LYS A 166 25.92 24.28 26.40
CA LYS A 166 25.83 25.69 26.72
C LYS A 166 25.52 25.75 28.20
N LYS A 167 26.45 26.33 28.93
CA LYS A 167 26.31 26.63 30.35
C LYS A 167 25.15 27.62 30.45
N VAL A 168 23.93 27.09 30.47
CA VAL A 168 22.71 27.87 30.66
C VAL A 168 22.88 28.54 32.00
N SER A 169 22.79 29.87 32.05
CA SER A 169 22.91 30.58 33.32
C SER A 169 21.78 30.14 34.25
N LEU A 170 22.01 30.16 35.55
CA LEU A 170 21.01 29.81 36.55
C LEU A 170 19.71 30.62 36.33
N ASP A 171 19.85 31.89 35.94
CA ASP A 171 18.72 32.77 35.61
C ASP A 171 17.90 32.27 34.42
N GLU A 172 18.55 31.81 33.35
CA GLU A 172 17.84 31.26 32.20
C GLU A 172 17.14 29.93 32.55
N VAL A 173 17.73 29.11 33.40
CA VAL A 173 17.06 27.90 33.93
C VAL A 173 15.83 28.28 34.76
N LYS A 174 15.94 29.30 35.61
CA LYS A 174 14.85 29.79 36.45
C LYS A 174 13.68 30.34 35.63
N GLU A 175 13.96 31.13 34.60
CA GLU A 175 12.96 31.64 33.66
C GLU A 175 12.26 30.51 32.91
N ARG A 176 13.01 29.52 32.40
CA ARG A 176 12.44 28.34 31.74
C ARG A 176 11.54 27.54 32.69
N MET A 177 11.97 27.36 33.94
CA MET A 177 11.21 26.64 34.97
C MET A 177 9.90 27.35 35.32
N GLY A 178 9.93 28.69 35.46
CA GLY A 178 8.76 29.50 35.76
C GLY A 178 7.68 29.42 34.66
N ASN A 179 8.09 29.24 33.41
CA ASN A 179 7.18 29.15 32.27
C ASN A 179 6.67 27.72 31.98
N LEU A 180 7.11 26.69 32.72
CA LEU A 180 6.64 25.31 32.49
C LEU A 180 5.14 25.16 32.76
N GLY A 181 4.63 25.84 33.80
CA GLY A 181 3.21 25.79 34.16
C GLY A 181 2.30 26.31 33.04
N SER A 182 2.72 27.33 32.29
CA SER A 182 1.96 27.83 31.14
C SER A 182 2.08 26.91 29.93
N ARG A 183 3.27 26.37 29.67
CA ARG A 183 3.54 25.51 28.50
C ARG A 183 2.83 24.15 28.56
N PHE A 184 2.68 23.60 29.76
CA PHE A 184 2.03 22.30 29.98
C PHE A 184 0.61 22.42 30.53
N SER A 185 0.11 23.63 30.81
CA SER A 185 -1.31 23.85 31.10
C SER A 185 -2.14 23.71 29.83
N SER A 186 -2.44 22.47 29.46
CA SER A 186 -3.47 22.13 28.50
C SER A 186 -4.84 22.43 29.12
N GLY A 187 -5.22 23.71 29.17
CA GLY A 187 -6.52 24.11 29.73
C GLY A 187 -6.84 25.61 29.69
N GLY A 188 -5.92 26.48 29.24
CA GLY A 188 -6.03 27.92 29.52
C GLY A 188 -5.89 28.87 28.33
N SER A 189 -6.43 28.55 27.15
CA SER A 189 -6.91 29.59 26.19
C SER A 189 -7.55 28.90 24.97
N GLY A 190 -8.76 28.36 25.16
CA GLY A 190 -9.61 28.00 24.04
C GLY A 190 -10.02 29.27 23.30
N LYS A 191 -9.28 29.62 22.23
CA LYS A 191 -9.82 30.47 21.18
C LYS A 191 -10.93 29.67 20.51
N LYS A 192 -12.15 29.79 21.04
CA LYS A 192 -13.36 29.39 20.33
C LYS A 192 -13.51 30.35 19.16
N PHE A 193 -13.20 29.88 17.96
CA PHE A 193 -13.50 30.60 16.74
C PHE A 193 -15.02 30.59 16.57
N LEU A 194 -15.63 31.78 16.65
CA LEU A 194 -16.97 32.07 16.12
C LEU A 194 -16.80 32.57 14.68
#